data_AF-A0AAX6FJT0-F1
#
_entry.id   AF-A0AAX6FJT0-F1
#
_cell.length_a   1.000
_cell.length_b   1.000
_cell.length_c   1.000
_cell.angle_alpha   90.00
_cell.angle_beta   90.00
_cell.angle_gamma   90.00
#
_symmetry.space_group_name_H-M   'P 1'
#
loop_
_entity.id
_entity.type
_entity.pdbx_description
1 polymer ?
#
loop_
_entity_poly.entity_id
_entity_poly.type
_entity_poly.pdbx_seq_one_letter_code
_entity_poly.pdbx_strand_id
1 'polypeptide(L)'
;MRIAECLVGDETAIIVFTARNEQVDLMKPGTTVILRNAKIDMFKGSMRLAVDKWGRVEPTDAADFTVKEDNNLSLIEYELVNVVEE
;
A
#
# COMPACT_ATOMS: atom_id res chain seq x y z
N MET A 1 -12.00 -6.16 -15.16
CA MET A 1 -11.23 -5.42 -14.14
C MET A 1 -10.18 -6.36 -13.58
N ARG A 2 -8.89 -6.08 -13.78
CA ARG A 2 -7.79 -6.90 -13.24
C ARG A 2 -7.37 -6.32 -11.90
N ILE A 3 -7.27 -7.17 -10.88
CA ILE A 3 -6.85 -6.78 -9.53
C ILE A 3 -5.76 -7.76 -9.10
N ALA A 4 -4.73 -7.23 -8.43
CA ALA A 4 -3.76 -8.02 -7.71
C ALA A 4 -3.52 -7.38 -6.33
N GLU A 5 -3.24 -8.23 -5.35
CA GLU A 5 -2.74 -7.80 -4.05
C GLU A 5 -1.22 -7.99 -4.04
N CYS A 6 -0.51 -6.94 -3.67
CA CYS A 6 0.95 -6.90 -3.64
C CYS A 6 1.40 -6.51 -2.23
N LEU A 7 2.44 -7.15 -1.71
CA LEU A 7 3.13 -6.62 -0.54
C LEU A 7 4.11 -5.55 -0.99
N VAL A 8 3.99 -4.36 -0.41
CA VAL A 8 4.89 -3.23 -0.62
C VAL A 8 5.36 -2.72 0.73
N GLY A 9 6.53 -2.11 0.79
CA GLY A 9 7.01 -1.53 2.04
C GLY A 9 8.32 -0.77 1.88
N ASP A 10 8.71 -0.18 2.99
CA ASP A 10 9.91 0.62 3.16
C ASP A 10 10.69 0.14 4.42
N GLU A 11 11.66 0.92 4.89
CA GLU A 11 12.41 0.65 6.11
C GLU A 11 11.57 0.61 7.40
N THR A 12 10.32 1.09 7.35
CA THR A 12 9.44 1.21 8.51
C THR A 12 8.46 0.05 8.60
N ALA A 13 7.83 -0.34 7.49
CA ALA A 13 6.80 -1.36 7.49
C ALA A 13 6.47 -1.91 6.09
N ILE A 14 5.70 -2.99 6.07
CA ILE A 14 5.01 -3.49 4.87
C ILE A 14 3.49 -3.34 4.99
N ILE A 15 2.82 -3.20 3.86
CA ILE A 15 1.36 -3.10 3.73
C ILE A 15 0.88 -3.76 2.43
N VAL A 16 -0.34 -4.29 2.45
CA VAL A 16 -1.00 -4.78 1.23
C VAL A 16 -1.42 -3.60 0.37
N PHE A 17 -0.89 -3.56 -0.85
CA PHE A 17 -1.29 -2.65 -1.92
C PHE A 17 -2.28 -3.33 -2.87
N THR A 18 -3.40 -2.67 -3.17
CA THR A 18 -4.38 -3.15 -4.15
C THR A 18 -4.08 -2.56 -5.53
N ALA A 19 -3.38 -3.31 -6.38
CA ALA A 19 -3.07 -2.91 -7.75
C ALA A 19 -4.28 -3.16 -8.67
N ARG A 20 -4.61 -2.18 -9.52
CA ARG A 20 -5.72 -2.27 -10.47
C ARG A 20 -5.28 -2.04 -11.91
N ASN A 21 -5.85 -2.82 -12.83
CA ASN A 21 -5.65 -2.73 -14.28
C ASN A 21 -4.15 -2.71 -14.65
N GLU A 22 -3.67 -1.64 -15.28
CA GLU A 22 -2.28 -1.46 -15.73
C GLU A 22 -1.27 -1.44 -14.57
N GLN A 23 -1.70 -1.05 -13.37
CA GLN A 23 -0.82 -1.08 -12.19
C GLN A 23 -0.32 -2.51 -11.92
N VAL A 24 -1.11 -3.54 -12.25
CA VAL A 24 -0.72 -4.94 -12.00
C VAL A 24 0.52 -5.34 -12.81
N ASP A 25 0.75 -4.72 -13.96
CA ASP A 25 1.94 -5.00 -14.77
C ASP A 25 3.20 -4.28 -14.26
N LEU A 26 3.02 -3.20 -13.49
CA LEU A 26 4.10 -2.44 -12.84
C LEU A 26 4.53 -3.08 -11.51
N MET A 27 3.58 -3.66 -10.78
CA MET A 27 3.81 -4.23 -9.45
C MET A 27 4.36 -5.67 -9.51
N LYS A 28 5.62 -5.82 -9.92
CA LYS A 28 6.30 -7.13 -9.98
C LYS A 28 7.19 -7.34 -8.73
N PRO A 29 7.38 -8.59 -8.27
CA PRO A 29 8.31 -8.85 -7.18
C PRO A 29 9.71 -8.30 -7.48
N GLY A 30 10.31 -7.63 -6.51
CA GLY A 30 11.65 -7.05 -6.62
C GLY A 30 11.73 -5.68 -7.33
N THR A 31 10.62 -5.12 -7.83
CA THR A 31 10.62 -3.76 -8.38
C THR A 31 10.45 -2.71 -7.28
N THR A 32 11.19 -1.62 -7.36
CA THR A 32 10.97 -0.43 -6.54
C THR A 32 10.03 0.54 -7.28
N VAL A 33 9.02 1.04 -6.57
CA VAL A 33 8.03 1.98 -7.13
C VAL A 33 7.80 3.14 -6.17
N ILE A 34 7.46 4.30 -6.72
CA ILE A 34 6.97 5.47 -5.99
C ILE A 34 5.45 5.52 -6.15
N LEU A 35 4.75 5.48 -5.03
CA LEU A 35 3.29 5.63 -4.98
C LEU A 35 2.96 7.08 -4.60
N ARG A 36 2.46 7.88 -5.54
CA ARG A 36 2.11 9.29 -5.30
C ARG A 36 0.62 9.47 -5.12
N ASN A 37 0.23 10.28 -4.15
CA ASN A 37 -1.16 10.53 -3.78
C ASN A 37 -1.93 9.22 -3.54
N ALA A 38 -1.25 8.28 -2.88
CA ALA A 38 -1.86 7.05 -2.41
C ALA A 38 -2.74 7.34 -1.19
N LYS A 39 -3.72 6.48 -0.96
CA LYS A 39 -4.64 6.56 0.16
C LYS A 39 -4.70 5.24 0.91
N ILE A 40 -5.10 5.32 2.16
CA ILE A 40 -5.45 4.15 2.96
C ILE A 40 -6.95 3.86 2.79
N ASP A 41 -7.24 2.65 2.35
CA ASP A 41 -8.57 2.07 2.35
C ASP A 41 -8.70 1.11 3.54
N MET A 42 -9.63 1.40 4.45
CA MET A 42 -9.96 0.49 5.54
C MET A 42 -10.85 -0.64 5.01
N PHE A 43 -10.40 -1.88 5.17
CA PHE A 43 -11.15 -3.06 4.76
C PHE A 43 -11.23 -4.06 5.92
N LYS A 44 -12.46 -4.26 6.43
CA LYS A 44 -12.73 -5.17 7.57
C LYS A 44 -11.81 -4.91 8.78
N GLY A 45 -11.60 -3.64 9.12
CA GLY A 45 -10.74 -3.24 10.24
C GLY A 45 -9.25 -3.13 9.89
N SER A 46 -8.79 -3.67 8.76
CA SER A 46 -7.37 -3.64 8.39
C SER A 46 -7.08 -2.61 7.30
N MET A 47 -5.89 -2.04 7.34
CA MET A 47 -5.45 -1.05 6.35
C MET A 47 -5.00 -1.72 5.05
N ARG A 48 -5.36 -1.11 3.92
CA ARG A 48 -4.83 -1.43 2.59
C ARG A 48 -4.40 -0.14 1.90
N LEU A 49 -3.29 -0.19 1.18
CA LEU A 49 -2.83 0.92 0.36
C LEU A 49 -3.45 0.84 -1.03
N ALA A 50 -3.89 1.99 -1.57
CA ALA A 50 -4.42 2.07 -2.92
C ALA A 50 -4.03 3.39 -3.58
N VAL A 51 -3.95 3.38 -4.90
CA VAL A 51 -3.79 4.59 -5.72
C VAL A 51 -5.04 4.76 -6.56
N ASP A 52 -5.69 5.92 -6.45
CA ASP A 52 -6.89 6.26 -7.20
C ASP A 52 -6.57 7.01 -8.50
N LYS A 53 -7.60 7.58 -9.15
CA LYS A 53 -7.47 8.30 -10.42
C LYS A 53 -6.64 9.59 -10.34
N TRP A 54 -6.36 10.10 -9.15
CA TRP A 54 -5.56 11.31 -8.91
C TRP A 54 -4.14 11.00 -8.45
N GLY A 55 -3.83 9.73 -8.19
CA GLY A 55 -2.49 9.27 -7.89
C GLY A 55 -1.84 8.53 -9.04
N ARG A 56 -0.59 8.11 -8.83
CA ARG A 56 0.19 7.39 -9.83
C ARG A 56 1.20 6.44 -9.19
N VAL A 57 1.49 5.36 -9.91
CA VAL A 57 2.54 4.38 -9.60
C VAL A 57 3.67 4.62 -10.59
N GLU A 58 4.85 5.00 -10.10
CA GLU A 58 6.03 5.27 -10.91
C GLU A 58 7.13 4.25 -10.60
N PRO A 59 7.58 3.43 -11.56
CA PRO A 59 8.80 2.65 -11.38
C PRO A 59 10.01 3.57 -11.14
N THR A 60 10.92 3.13 -10.29
CA THR A 60 12.16 3.85 -10.00
C THR A 60 13.34 2.88 -9.87
N ASP A 61 14.53 3.43 -9.71
CA ASP A 61 15.74 2.65 -9.45
C ASP A 61 15.63 1.92 -8.09
N ALA A 62 16.53 0.98 -7.86
CA ALA A 62 16.53 0.24 -6.60
C ALA A 62 16.63 1.18 -5.40
N ALA A 63 15.75 0.98 -4.43
CA ALA A 63 15.80 1.68 -3.15
C ALA A 63 17.11 1.38 -2.41
N ASP A 64 17.62 2.38 -1.69
CA ASP A 64 18.84 2.30 -0.88
C ASP A 64 18.57 1.81 0.57
N PHE A 65 17.35 1.34 0.83
CA PHE A 65 16.92 0.82 2.12
C PHE A 65 16.57 -0.67 2.05
N THR A 66 16.62 -1.31 3.22
CA THR A 66 16.11 -2.67 3.41
C THR A 66 14.68 -2.61 3.91
N VAL A 67 13.78 -3.32 3.25
CA VAL A 67 12.37 -3.37 3.64
C VAL A 67 12.22 -4.06 4.99
N LYS A 68 11.42 -3.47 5.87
CA LYS A 68 11.12 -4.04 7.19
C LYS A 68 9.94 -5.01 7.12
N GLU A 69 10.25 -6.24 6.76
CA GLU A 69 9.26 -7.31 6.50
C GLU A 69 8.55 -7.85 7.77
N ASP A 70 9.11 -7.62 8.96
CA ASP A 70 8.56 -8.08 10.24
C ASP A 70 7.38 -7.22 10.74
N ASN A 71 7.19 -6.03 10.19
CA ASN A 71 6.15 -5.09 10.60
C ASN A 71 5.08 -4.95 9.51
N ASN A 72 4.07 -5.81 9.53
CA ASN A 72 2.99 -5.79 8.54
C ASN A 72 1.74 -5.06 9.04
N LEU A 73 1.52 -3.85 8.52
CA LEU A 73 0.38 -3.00 8.90
C LEU A 73 -0.98 -3.55 8.44
N SER A 74 -0.99 -4.41 7.42
CA SER A 74 -2.24 -5.02 6.94
C SER A 74 -2.75 -6.16 7.83
N LEU A 75 -1.93 -6.64 8.76
CA LEU A 75 -2.33 -7.63 9.78
C LEU A 75 -2.87 -6.97 11.05
N ILE A 76 -2.76 -5.64 11.16
CA ILE A 76 -3.26 -4.89 12.30
C ILE A 76 -4.74 -4.58 12.05
N GLU A 77 -5.57 -4.87 13.05
CA GLU A 77 -6.98 -4.52 13.06
C GLU A 77 -7.19 -3.24 13.88
N TYR A 78 -7.97 -2.31 13.33
CA TYR A 78 -8.33 -1.04 13.93
C TYR A 78 -9.84 -0.99 14.15
N GLU A 79 -10.22 -0.40 15.27
CA GLU A 79 -11.62 -0.09 15.59
C GLU A 79 -11.92 1.37 15.26
N LEU A 80 -13.08 1.62 14.65
CA LEU A 80 -13.53 2.98 14.39
C LEU A 80 -13.96 3.62 15.71
N VAL A 81 -13.18 4.60 16.18
CA VAL A 81 -13.52 5.40 17.35
C VAL A 81 -14.15 6.71 16.88
N ASN A 82 -15.42 6.93 17.25
CA ASN A 82 -16.09 8.20 17.01
C ASN A 82 -15.67 9.18 18.11
N VAL A 83 -14.97 10.24 17.73
CA VAL A 83 -14.69 11.35 18.65
C VAL A 83 -15.97 12.17 18.78
N VAL A 84 -16.54 12.22 19.98
CA VAL A 84 -17.64 13.13 20.29
C VAL A 84 -17.02 14.49 20.55
N GLU A 85 -17.29 15.47 19.68
CA GLU A 85 -16.90 16.87 19.95
C GLU A 85 -17.73 17.37 21.15
N GLU A 86 -17.06 17.84 22.21
CA GLU A 86 -17.71 18.56 23.34
C GLU A 86 -18.14 19.97 22.94
#